data_AF-A0A5C1MKB2-F1
#
_entry.id   AF-A0A5C1MKB2-F1
#
_cell.length_a   1.000
_cell.length_b   1.000
_cell.length_c   1.000
_cell.angle_alpha   90.00
_cell.angle_beta   90.00
_cell.angle_gamma   90.00
#
_symmetry.space_group_name_H-M   'P 1'
#
loop_
_entity.id
_entity.type
_entity.pdbx_description
1 polymer ?
#
loop_
_entity_poly.entity_id
_entity_poly.type
_entity_poly.pdbx_seq_one_letter_code
_entity_poly.pdbx_strand_id
1 'polypeptide(L)'
;MTAPPTSIVKRKRFPCRQPTSMSIAWIATIPTRRSGRTPPEQRHGLAQRPAQRERRPQGGAGIDINGSQKTVASYEYEICFRCHSGDAALAGNYNTYPQVSRTFGSLDERERFDWGSAKSWHPVAKEFVRVGNSQGLSLKSASMTMIYCNDCHDSHGSGSHLLRLENPDTFSQGQSISNYPLCYSCHDETYLTSSATNIGKLHRAHVWGQHNPLSTNSSYRASCSACHDPHGVPYKAGLTTSSNALHLINFDLRYAGSGSSYDASTSSCLVTGTGTSGLSCHPTTTGTASFNPYPYP
;
A
#
# COMPACT_ATOMS: atom_id res chain seq x y z
N MET A 1 9.34 51.10 -28.52
CA MET A 1 8.79 49.74 -28.38
C MET A 1 9.00 49.31 -26.94
N THR A 2 7.99 49.51 -26.09
CA THR A 2 8.02 49.23 -24.65
C THR A 2 7.15 48.01 -24.37
N ALA A 3 7.75 46.97 -23.79
CA ALA A 3 7.08 45.72 -23.43
C ALA A 3 6.05 45.93 -22.30
N PRO A 4 4.97 45.11 -22.22
CA PRO A 4 3.97 45.24 -21.18
C PRO A 4 4.40 44.54 -19.87
N PRO A 5 3.85 44.94 -18.71
CA PRO A 5 4.21 44.38 -17.43
C PRO A 5 3.52 43.02 -17.19
N THR A 6 4.29 42.06 -16.66
CA THR A 6 3.84 40.77 -16.17
C THR A 6 3.07 40.91 -14.86
N SER A 7 1.84 40.43 -14.82
CA SER A 7 1.01 40.39 -13.61
C SER A 7 1.38 39.18 -12.74
N ILE A 8 1.82 39.46 -11.51
CA ILE A 8 2.09 38.46 -10.48
C ILE A 8 0.76 38.06 -9.84
N VAL A 9 0.28 36.84 -10.12
CA VAL A 9 -0.86 36.24 -9.44
C VAL A 9 -0.43 35.81 -8.04
N LYS A 10 -0.77 36.61 -7.02
CA LYS A 10 -0.64 36.23 -5.60
C LYS A 10 -1.65 35.13 -5.28
N ARG A 11 -1.20 33.86 -5.24
CA ARG A 11 -2.01 32.74 -4.72
C ARG A 11 -2.13 32.88 -3.20
N LYS A 12 -3.38 33.03 -2.71
CA LYS A 12 -3.69 32.99 -1.27
C LYS A 12 -3.36 31.59 -0.73
N ARG A 13 -2.39 31.52 0.19
CA ARG A 13 -2.17 30.33 1.04
C ARG A 13 -3.29 30.27 2.08
N PHE A 14 -4.07 29.21 2.09
CA PHE A 14 -5.02 28.93 3.19
C PHE A 14 -4.29 28.14 4.27
N PRO A 15 -4.13 28.66 5.51
CA PRO A 15 -3.58 27.89 6.60
C PRO A 15 -4.62 26.88 7.11
N CYS A 16 -4.29 25.59 7.06
CA CYS A 16 -5.04 24.57 7.80
C CYS A 16 -4.57 24.65 9.26
N ARG A 17 -5.29 25.38 10.12
CA ARG A 17 -5.01 25.38 11.56
C ARG A 17 -5.38 24.01 12.13
N GLN A 18 -4.50 23.43 12.95
CA GLN A 18 -4.86 22.31 13.82
C GLN A 18 -5.93 22.79 14.82
N PRO A 19 -7.03 22.05 15.03
CA PRO A 19 -7.93 22.35 16.14
C PRO A 19 -7.21 22.00 17.45
N THR A 20 -7.01 23.01 18.29
CA THR A 20 -6.58 22.82 19.68
C THR A 20 -7.60 21.96 20.41
N SER A 21 -7.10 20.98 21.15
CA SER A 21 -7.80 20.02 22.02
C SER A 21 -9.07 20.57 22.68
N MET A 22 -10.21 19.96 22.39
CA MET A 22 -11.40 20.02 23.25
C MET A 22 -11.43 18.77 24.13
N SER A 23 -11.10 18.94 25.41
CA SER A 23 -11.36 17.94 26.45
C SER A 23 -12.86 17.88 26.73
N ILE A 24 -13.48 16.72 26.45
CA ILE A 24 -14.85 16.43 26.88
C ILE A 24 -14.75 15.55 28.13
N ALA A 25 -15.07 16.14 29.29
CA ALA A 25 -15.23 15.42 30.54
C ALA A 25 -16.60 14.71 30.54
N TRP A 26 -16.59 13.38 30.63
CA TRP A 26 -17.81 12.59 30.87
C TRP A 26 -17.98 12.38 32.37
N ILE A 27 -19.08 12.93 32.91
CA ILE A 27 -19.56 12.67 34.27
C ILE A 27 -20.16 11.25 34.29
N ALA A 28 -19.58 10.37 35.11
CA ALA A 28 -20.10 9.02 35.35
C ALA A 28 -21.11 9.05 36.50
N THR A 29 -22.35 8.65 36.22
CA THR A 29 -23.36 8.33 37.24
C THR A 29 -23.56 6.82 37.28
N ILE A 30 -23.24 6.20 38.42
CA ILE A 30 -23.42 4.78 38.72
C ILE A 30 -24.84 4.55 39.25
N PRO A 31 -25.51 3.48 38.80
CA PRO A 31 -26.27 2.67 39.76
C PRO A 31 -25.92 1.19 39.70
N THR A 32 -25.85 0.60 40.89
CA THR A 32 -25.49 -0.78 41.21
C THR A 32 -26.65 -1.79 41.13
N ARG A 33 -26.27 -3.10 41.06
CA ARG A 33 -27.03 -4.36 41.29
C ARG A 33 -27.84 -4.90 40.09
N ARG A 34 -27.95 -6.21 39.82
CA ARG A 34 -27.57 -7.47 40.51
C ARG A 34 -27.60 -8.65 39.50
N SER A 35 -26.70 -9.61 39.71
CA SER A 35 -26.80 -11.08 39.50
C SER A 35 -27.31 -11.70 38.18
N GLY A 36 -26.40 -12.43 37.53
CA GLY A 36 -26.58 -13.86 37.23
C GLY A 36 -27.12 -14.26 35.85
N ARG A 37 -26.22 -14.65 34.94
CA ARG A 37 -26.36 -15.81 34.01
C ARG A 37 -25.08 -16.04 33.21
N THR A 38 -24.80 -17.31 32.96
CA THR A 38 -23.67 -17.91 32.23
C THR A 38 -23.51 -17.37 30.79
N PRO A 39 -22.29 -17.38 30.21
CA PRO A 39 -22.02 -16.77 28.90
C PRO A 39 -22.37 -17.73 27.74
N PRO A 40 -23.05 -17.25 26.68
CA PRO A 40 -23.03 -17.93 25.40
C PRO A 40 -21.87 -17.41 24.54
N GLU A 41 -20.98 -18.33 24.19
CA GLU A 41 -20.26 -18.47 22.91
C GLU A 41 -20.30 -17.24 21.98
N GLN A 42 -19.23 -16.43 21.99
CA GLN A 42 -19.03 -15.36 21.01
C GLN A 42 -18.67 -15.94 19.64
N ARG A 43 -19.71 -16.27 18.86
CA ARG A 43 -19.58 -16.38 17.40
C ARG A 43 -19.20 -15.01 16.85
N HIS A 44 -17.96 -14.88 16.39
CA HIS A 44 -17.50 -13.73 15.61
C HIS A 44 -18.22 -13.79 14.26
N GLY A 45 -19.37 -13.11 14.20
CA GLY A 45 -20.15 -12.96 12.99
C GLY A 45 -19.35 -12.18 11.96
N LEU A 46 -19.10 -12.82 10.81
CA LEU A 46 -18.81 -12.18 9.55
C LEU A 46 -19.98 -11.26 9.21
N ALA A 47 -19.92 -10.01 9.68
CA ALA A 47 -20.83 -8.98 9.20
C ALA A 47 -20.52 -8.75 7.72
N GLN A 48 -21.45 -9.18 6.87
CA GLN A 48 -21.52 -8.81 5.46
C GLN A 48 -21.44 -7.27 5.38
N ARG A 49 -20.31 -6.73 4.93
CA ARG A 49 -20.09 -5.29 4.79
C ARG A 49 -20.84 -4.81 3.53
N PRO A 50 -21.93 -4.02 3.64
CA PRO A 50 -22.72 -3.65 2.49
C PRO A 50 -21.98 -2.65 1.59
N ALA A 51 -22.37 -2.61 0.31
CA ALA A 51 -22.00 -1.65 -0.74
C ALA A 51 -22.40 -0.18 -0.45
N GLN A 52 -22.30 0.27 0.80
CA GLN A 52 -22.80 1.57 1.30
C GLN A 52 -21.68 2.58 1.60
N ARG A 53 -20.45 2.35 1.12
CA ARG A 53 -19.31 3.26 1.35
C ARG A 53 -18.96 4.18 0.16
N GLU A 54 -19.79 4.21 -0.89
CA GLU A 54 -19.59 5.09 -2.06
C GLU A 54 -19.75 6.59 -1.76
N ARG A 55 -20.35 6.97 -0.62
CA ARG A 55 -20.60 8.38 -0.28
C ARG A 55 -20.49 8.67 1.22
N ARG A 56 -19.29 8.95 1.72
CA ARG A 56 -19.05 10.05 2.68
C ARG A 56 -17.56 10.29 2.88
N PRO A 57 -17.09 11.50 2.54
CA PRO A 57 -17.17 12.60 3.50
C PRO A 57 -18.00 13.79 2.99
N GLN A 58 -18.88 14.32 3.83
CA GLN A 58 -19.45 15.65 3.65
C GLN A 58 -18.79 16.55 4.69
N GLY A 59 -18.03 17.56 4.23
CA GLY A 59 -17.61 18.67 5.09
C GLY A 59 -16.20 19.25 4.90
N GLY A 60 -15.36 18.73 4.00
CA GLY A 60 -14.00 19.24 3.79
C GLY A 60 -13.66 19.49 2.32
N ALA A 61 -12.79 20.45 2.06
CA ALA A 61 -12.15 20.62 0.74
C ALA A 61 -11.30 19.39 0.38
N GLY A 62 -10.93 19.24 -0.90
CA GLY A 62 -10.13 18.13 -1.40
C GLY A 62 -9.29 18.47 -2.64
N ILE A 63 -8.50 17.51 -3.11
CA ILE A 63 -7.78 17.52 -4.39
C ILE A 63 -8.16 16.26 -5.17
N ASP A 64 -8.70 16.40 -6.38
CA ASP A 64 -9.02 15.22 -7.21
C ASP A 64 -7.78 14.57 -7.84
N ILE A 65 -7.98 13.43 -8.52
CA ILE A 65 -6.88 12.67 -9.14
C ILE A 65 -6.13 13.50 -10.21
N ASN A 66 -6.79 14.48 -10.82
CA ASN A 66 -6.19 15.38 -11.81
C ASN A 66 -5.48 16.59 -11.16
N GLY A 67 -5.54 16.71 -9.83
CA GLY A 67 -4.94 17.82 -9.08
C GLY A 67 -5.85 19.03 -8.92
N SER A 68 -7.13 18.93 -9.29
CA SER A 68 -8.07 20.06 -9.17
C SER A 68 -8.55 20.21 -7.73
N GLN A 69 -8.59 21.45 -7.24
CA GLN A 69 -9.14 21.76 -5.93
C GLN A 69 -10.66 21.58 -5.92
N LYS A 70 -11.15 20.85 -4.92
CA LYS A 70 -12.56 20.64 -4.63
C LYS A 70 -12.92 21.44 -3.39
N THR A 71 -13.96 22.26 -3.47
CA THR A 71 -14.51 22.96 -2.30
C THR A 71 -15.17 21.99 -1.33
N VAL A 72 -15.75 20.91 -1.85
CA VAL A 72 -16.28 19.77 -1.10
C VAL A 72 -15.76 18.49 -1.75
N ALA A 73 -15.06 17.67 -0.97
CA ALA A 73 -14.60 16.35 -1.39
C ALA A 73 -15.81 15.42 -1.60
N SER A 74 -15.82 14.73 -2.73
CA SER A 74 -16.74 13.65 -3.07
C SER A 74 -16.20 12.28 -2.65
N TYR A 75 -14.87 12.12 -2.59
CA TYR A 75 -14.20 10.85 -2.28
C TYR A 75 -13.20 11.02 -1.13
N GLU A 76 -12.95 9.95 -0.38
CA GLU A 76 -12.03 9.95 0.77
C GLU A 76 -10.60 10.34 0.36
N TYR A 77 -10.12 9.81 -0.77
CA TYR A 77 -8.77 10.09 -1.26
C TYR A 77 -8.56 11.58 -1.53
N GLU A 78 -9.61 12.32 -1.89
CA GLU A 78 -9.48 13.75 -2.21
C GLU A 78 -9.10 14.57 -0.97
N ILE A 79 -9.54 14.14 0.21
CA ILE A 79 -9.13 14.76 1.47
C ILE A 79 -7.64 14.49 1.73
N CYS A 80 -7.20 13.25 1.52
CA CYS A 80 -5.82 12.82 1.76
C CYS A 80 -4.84 13.52 0.79
N PHE A 81 -5.24 13.66 -0.48
CA PHE A 81 -4.45 14.31 -1.52
C PHE A 81 -4.18 15.78 -1.27
N ARG A 82 -4.92 16.46 -0.38
CA ARG A 82 -4.56 17.82 0.05
C ARG A 82 -3.15 17.92 0.62
N CYS A 83 -2.66 16.83 1.22
CA CYS A 83 -1.34 16.76 1.82
C CYS A 83 -0.40 15.79 1.10
N HIS A 84 -0.95 14.70 0.53
CA HIS A 84 -0.18 13.63 -0.11
C HIS A 84 -0.14 13.72 -1.64
N SER A 85 -0.53 14.86 -2.25
CA SER A 85 -0.38 15.09 -3.68
C SER A 85 0.25 16.43 -4.04
N GLY A 86 0.74 16.52 -5.27
CA GLY A 86 1.26 17.73 -5.89
C GLY A 86 2.32 18.47 -5.07
N ASP A 87 2.31 19.80 -5.18
CA ASP A 87 3.26 20.68 -4.49
C ASP A 87 3.27 20.48 -2.97
N ALA A 88 2.12 20.14 -2.36
CA ALA A 88 2.03 19.92 -0.93
C ALA A 88 2.85 18.70 -0.48
N ALA A 89 2.82 17.63 -1.27
CA ALA A 89 3.61 16.43 -1.01
C ALA A 89 5.10 16.63 -1.35
N LEU A 90 5.39 17.33 -2.45
CA LEU A 90 6.76 17.67 -2.86
C LEU A 90 7.47 18.59 -1.86
N ALA A 91 6.72 19.44 -1.17
CA ALA A 91 7.25 20.26 -0.09
C ALA A 91 7.63 19.44 1.16
N GLY A 92 7.32 18.14 1.21
CA GLY A 92 7.75 17.22 2.28
C GLY A 92 7.08 17.44 3.64
N ASN A 93 6.23 18.47 3.78
CA ASN A 93 5.67 18.91 5.06
C ASN A 93 4.84 17.84 5.79
N TYR A 94 4.30 16.87 5.07
CA TYR A 94 3.41 15.82 5.59
C TYR A 94 3.98 14.40 5.43
N ASN A 95 5.22 14.30 4.94
CA ASN A 95 5.97 13.07 4.77
C ASN A 95 7.13 13.03 5.78
N THR A 96 6.82 13.27 7.06
CA THR A 96 7.80 13.46 8.16
C THR A 96 8.61 12.20 8.48
N TYR A 97 8.36 11.09 7.79
CA TYR A 97 9.05 9.82 7.96
C TYR A 97 9.84 9.44 6.71
N PRO A 98 10.99 8.76 6.89
CA PRO A 98 11.84 8.37 5.77
C PRO A 98 11.01 7.54 4.80
N GLN A 99 10.79 8.10 3.63
CA GLN A 99 10.07 7.42 2.57
C GLN A 99 10.86 6.16 2.20
N VAL A 100 10.13 5.07 1.98
CA VAL A 100 10.75 3.86 1.45
C VAL A 100 11.36 4.21 0.09
N SER A 101 12.67 4.04 -0.01
CA SER A 101 13.38 4.30 -1.26
C SER A 101 13.01 3.19 -2.25
N ARG A 102 12.22 3.52 -3.26
CA ARG A 102 11.75 2.57 -4.28
C ARG A 102 12.55 2.69 -5.57
N THR A 103 12.60 1.63 -6.39
CA THR A 103 13.12 1.70 -7.77
C THR A 103 12.46 2.85 -8.53
N PHE A 104 11.14 2.98 -8.39
CA PHE A 104 10.36 4.08 -8.91
C PHE A 104 9.71 4.84 -7.76
N GLY A 105 10.33 5.92 -7.31
CA GLY A 105 9.79 6.75 -6.22
C GLY A 105 8.96 7.91 -6.74
N SER A 106 7.82 8.22 -6.11
CA SER A 106 7.15 9.51 -6.23
C SER A 106 6.62 9.93 -4.87
N LEU A 107 6.59 11.24 -4.61
CA LEU A 107 5.94 11.79 -3.43
C LEU A 107 4.49 12.18 -3.73
N ASP A 108 4.13 12.32 -5.01
CA ASP A 108 2.77 12.66 -5.42
C ASP A 108 1.96 11.37 -5.59
N GLU A 109 1.09 11.06 -4.63
CA GLU A 109 0.29 9.84 -4.65
C GLU A 109 -0.69 9.77 -5.84
N ARG A 110 -0.97 10.90 -6.52
CA ARG A 110 -1.73 10.89 -7.78
C ARG A 110 -1.00 10.08 -8.85
N GLU A 111 0.32 10.15 -8.90
CA GLU A 111 1.13 9.40 -9.88
C GLU A 111 1.11 7.88 -9.63
N ARG A 112 0.68 7.45 -8.44
CA ARG A 112 0.61 6.04 -8.03
C ARG A 112 -0.80 5.46 -8.14
N PHE A 113 -1.83 6.29 -7.96
CA PHE A 113 -3.24 5.88 -8.00
C PHE A 113 -3.98 6.28 -9.28
N ASP A 114 -3.41 7.12 -10.14
CA ASP A 114 -4.05 7.49 -11.40
C ASP A 114 -4.17 6.25 -12.31
N TRP A 115 -5.41 5.88 -12.63
CA TRP A 115 -5.68 4.74 -13.51
C TRP A 115 -5.21 4.99 -14.95
N GLY A 116 -5.17 6.24 -15.40
CA GLY A 116 -4.69 6.57 -16.75
C GLY A 116 -3.23 6.19 -16.98
N SER A 117 -2.42 6.32 -15.93
CA SER A 117 -0.96 6.17 -15.98
C SER A 117 -0.44 4.96 -15.18
N ALA A 118 -0.77 4.85 -13.89
CA ALA A 118 -0.25 3.84 -12.98
C ALA A 118 -1.01 2.51 -13.02
N LYS A 119 -2.33 2.53 -13.27
CA LYS A 119 -3.18 1.31 -13.29
C LYS A 119 -3.00 0.42 -12.05
N SER A 120 -2.85 1.03 -10.87
CA SER A 120 -2.66 0.30 -9.61
C SER A 120 -3.82 -0.65 -9.31
N TRP A 121 -3.49 -1.87 -8.86
CA TRP A 121 -4.46 -2.88 -8.42
C TRP A 121 -4.87 -2.75 -6.96
N HIS A 122 -4.42 -1.67 -6.32
CA HIS A 122 -5.08 -1.09 -5.16
C HIS A 122 -5.92 0.11 -5.63
N PRO A 123 -7.16 -0.13 -6.12
CA PRO A 123 -8.01 0.88 -6.74
C PRO A 123 -8.51 1.90 -5.71
N VAL A 124 -7.84 3.06 -5.62
CA VAL A 124 -8.24 4.16 -4.73
C VAL A 124 -9.04 5.24 -5.46
N ALA A 125 -8.61 5.61 -6.68
CA ALA A 125 -9.22 6.68 -7.45
C ALA A 125 -10.21 6.21 -8.52
N LYS A 126 -10.26 4.90 -8.78
CA LYS A 126 -11.15 4.31 -9.78
C LYS A 126 -11.48 2.87 -9.42
N GLU A 127 -12.77 2.55 -9.46
CA GLU A 127 -13.24 1.19 -9.24
C GLU A 127 -12.65 0.22 -10.26
N PHE A 128 -12.14 -0.88 -9.75
CA PHE A 128 -11.66 -1.96 -10.57
C PHE A 128 -12.81 -2.86 -11.00
N VAL A 129 -12.94 -3.07 -12.30
CA VAL A 129 -13.87 -4.05 -12.88
C VAL A 129 -13.10 -5.34 -13.16
N ARG A 130 -13.52 -6.43 -12.52
CA ARG A 130 -12.99 -7.77 -12.83
C ARG A 130 -13.36 -8.15 -14.26
N VAL A 131 -12.37 -8.30 -15.11
CA VAL A 131 -12.42 -8.84 -16.46
C VAL A 131 -11.81 -10.25 -16.43
N GLY A 132 -12.67 -11.27 -16.32
CA GLY A 132 -12.28 -12.67 -16.33
C GLY A 132 -11.86 -13.26 -14.97
N ASN A 133 -11.43 -14.53 -14.99
CA ASN A 133 -11.26 -15.35 -13.79
C ASN A 133 -9.91 -15.19 -13.08
N SER A 134 -8.95 -14.46 -13.64
CA SER A 134 -7.58 -14.36 -13.09
C SER A 134 -7.34 -13.16 -12.16
N GLN A 135 -8.31 -12.26 -12.07
CA GLN A 135 -8.13 -10.95 -11.46
C GLN A 135 -8.56 -10.95 -9.99
N GLY A 136 -7.67 -10.50 -9.09
CA GLY A 136 -7.93 -10.41 -7.65
C GLY A 136 -8.19 -11.76 -6.98
N LEU A 137 -7.56 -12.83 -7.49
CA LEU A 137 -7.66 -14.18 -6.96
C LEU A 137 -7.04 -14.34 -5.56
N SER A 138 -6.14 -13.44 -5.19
CA SER A 138 -5.55 -13.40 -3.85
C SER A 138 -6.44 -12.72 -2.83
N LEU A 139 -7.58 -12.15 -3.20
CA LEU A 139 -8.45 -11.44 -2.27
C LEU A 139 -9.39 -12.40 -1.54
N LYS A 140 -9.53 -12.22 -0.23
CA LYS A 140 -10.50 -12.93 0.60
C LYS A 140 -11.95 -12.66 0.19
N SER A 141 -12.20 -11.51 -0.44
CA SER A 141 -13.50 -11.18 -1.01
C SER A 141 -13.38 -10.76 -2.47
N ALA A 142 -14.07 -11.50 -3.34
CA ALA A 142 -14.23 -11.13 -4.75
C ALA A 142 -15.05 -9.83 -4.94
N SER A 143 -15.83 -9.42 -3.92
CA SER A 143 -16.65 -8.20 -3.97
C SER A 143 -15.86 -6.93 -3.71
N MET A 144 -14.58 -7.02 -3.35
CA MET A 144 -13.72 -5.85 -3.17
C MET A 144 -13.29 -5.34 -4.55
N THR A 145 -13.80 -4.16 -4.91
CA THR A 145 -13.54 -3.45 -6.18
C THR A 145 -12.89 -2.08 -5.98
N MET A 146 -12.83 -1.60 -4.74
CA MET A 146 -12.20 -0.36 -4.29
C MET A 146 -11.45 -0.59 -2.97
N ILE A 147 -10.39 0.19 -2.75
CA ILE A 147 -9.69 0.31 -1.47
C ILE A 147 -9.70 1.79 -1.09
N TYR A 148 -9.93 2.09 0.19
CA TYR A 148 -9.86 3.44 0.73
C TYR A 148 -8.56 3.65 1.50
N CYS A 149 -8.10 4.89 1.61
CA CYS A 149 -6.91 5.21 2.42
C CYS A 149 -7.06 4.65 3.85
N ASN A 150 -8.26 4.77 4.40
CA ASN A 150 -8.60 4.30 5.75
C ASN A 150 -8.81 2.79 5.90
N ASP A 151 -8.68 2.00 4.83
CA ASP A 151 -8.59 0.54 4.96
C ASP A 151 -7.18 0.13 5.42
N CYS A 152 -6.16 0.92 5.09
CA CYS A 152 -4.78 0.70 5.53
C CYS A 152 -4.32 1.69 6.60
N HIS A 153 -4.78 2.94 6.52
CA HIS A 153 -4.35 4.03 7.38
C HIS A 153 -5.41 4.43 8.42
N ASP A 154 -4.98 4.96 9.55
CA ASP A 154 -5.86 5.72 10.43
C ASP A 154 -5.87 7.18 10.00
N SER A 155 -7.07 7.75 9.92
CA SER A 155 -7.29 9.07 9.30
C SER A 155 -6.52 10.20 9.99
N HIS A 156 -6.36 10.17 11.33
CA HIS A 156 -5.49 11.03 12.14
C HIS A 156 -5.34 10.40 13.55
N GLY A 157 -4.12 10.13 14.02
CA GLY A 157 -3.90 9.61 15.38
C GLY A 157 -2.43 9.45 15.78
N SER A 158 -1.85 10.43 16.47
CA SER A 158 -0.61 10.33 17.26
C SER A 158 0.49 9.34 16.79
N GLY A 159 1.30 9.69 15.77
CA GLY A 159 2.60 9.04 15.53
C GLY A 159 2.94 8.69 14.08
N SER A 160 4.08 7.98 13.93
CA SER A 160 4.68 7.54 12.66
C SER A 160 3.79 6.61 11.87
N HIS A 161 3.69 6.83 10.55
CA HIS A 161 2.99 5.98 9.60
C HIS A 161 1.73 5.35 10.19
N LEU A 162 0.64 6.12 10.23
CA LEU A 162 -0.64 5.74 10.83
C LEU A 162 -1.25 4.52 10.13
N LEU A 163 -0.65 3.35 10.23
CA LEU A 163 -1.17 2.10 9.71
C LEU A 163 -2.11 1.52 10.75
N ARG A 164 -3.26 1.02 10.30
CA ARG A 164 -4.28 0.41 11.15
C ARG A 164 -3.83 -0.90 11.76
N LEU A 165 -2.89 -1.56 11.09
CA LEU A 165 -2.34 -2.87 11.43
C LEU A 165 -0.85 -2.87 11.10
N GLU A 166 -0.10 -3.72 11.80
CA GLU A 166 1.33 -3.89 11.58
C GLU A 166 1.64 -4.27 10.11
N ASN A 167 2.68 -3.64 9.58
CA ASN A 167 3.31 -4.03 8.33
C ASN A 167 4.84 -3.98 8.52
N PRO A 168 5.44 -5.04 9.09
CA PRO A 168 6.87 -5.07 9.33
C PRO A 168 7.61 -4.90 8.01
N ASP A 169 8.47 -3.89 7.95
CA ASP A 169 9.25 -3.58 6.76
C ASP A 169 10.67 -4.15 6.84
N THR A 170 11.01 -4.85 7.92
CA THR A 170 12.27 -5.57 8.15
C THR A 170 12.14 -7.06 7.83
N PHE A 171 13.26 -7.73 7.59
CA PHE A 171 13.34 -9.19 7.46
C PHE A 171 12.96 -9.86 8.79
N SER A 172 11.67 -9.98 9.07
CA SER A 172 11.18 -10.38 10.38
C SER A 172 10.07 -11.40 10.25
N GLN A 173 10.33 -12.55 10.90
CA GLN A 173 9.40 -13.63 11.26
C GLN A 173 8.63 -14.26 10.09
N GLY A 174 8.50 -15.59 10.10
CA GLY A 174 7.93 -16.32 8.97
C GLY A 174 6.54 -15.83 8.60
N GLN A 175 6.19 -15.88 7.32
CA GLN A 175 4.87 -15.39 6.95
C GLN A 175 3.78 -16.17 7.69
N SER A 176 2.94 -15.37 8.34
CA SER A 176 1.73 -15.72 9.06
C SER A 176 0.82 -14.49 9.06
N ILE A 177 -0.49 -14.70 9.20
CA ILE A 177 -1.46 -13.62 9.41
C ILE A 177 -1.05 -12.68 10.54
N SER A 178 -0.46 -13.20 11.62
CA SER A 178 0.00 -12.40 12.76
C SER A 178 1.20 -11.51 12.46
N ASN A 179 2.03 -11.87 11.47
CA ASN A 179 3.24 -11.10 11.15
C ASN A 179 3.00 -10.04 10.08
N TYR A 180 2.00 -10.21 9.22
CA TYR A 180 1.60 -9.20 8.22
C TYR A 180 0.10 -8.92 8.27
N PRO A 181 -0.44 -8.52 9.44
CA PRO A 181 -1.88 -8.40 9.63
C PRO A 181 -2.51 -7.38 8.69
N LEU A 182 -1.78 -6.33 8.27
CA LEU A 182 -2.28 -5.36 7.30
C LEU A 182 -2.53 -6.00 5.92
N CYS A 183 -1.56 -6.70 5.36
CA CYS A 183 -1.71 -7.33 4.05
C CYS A 183 -2.78 -8.43 4.08
N TYR A 184 -2.77 -9.21 5.16
CA TYR A 184 -3.71 -10.31 5.36
C TYR A 184 -5.11 -9.87 5.78
N SER A 185 -5.38 -8.59 6.01
CA SER A 185 -6.77 -8.13 6.16
C SER A 185 -7.56 -8.31 4.86
N CYS A 186 -6.89 -8.25 3.71
CA CYS A 186 -7.49 -8.35 2.39
C CYS A 186 -7.07 -9.61 1.63
N HIS A 187 -5.81 -10.05 1.80
CA HIS A 187 -5.28 -11.18 1.04
C HIS A 187 -5.46 -12.53 1.74
N ASP A 188 -5.69 -13.58 0.95
CA ASP A 188 -5.74 -14.96 1.37
C ASP A 188 -4.33 -15.58 1.42
N GLU A 189 -3.90 -15.96 2.62
CA GLU A 189 -2.57 -16.53 2.84
C GLU A 189 -2.37 -17.85 2.10
N THR A 190 -3.39 -18.72 2.13
CA THR A 190 -3.34 -20.05 1.51
C THR A 190 -3.16 -19.94 0.01
N TYR A 191 -3.89 -19.02 -0.63
CA TYR A 191 -3.75 -18.72 -2.04
C TYR A 191 -2.34 -18.19 -2.35
N LEU A 192 -1.90 -17.20 -1.57
CA LEU A 192 -0.60 -16.56 -1.80
C LEU A 192 0.59 -17.49 -1.59
N THR A 193 0.45 -18.60 -0.87
CA THR A 193 1.55 -19.54 -0.60
C THR A 193 1.33 -20.96 -1.10
N SER A 194 0.25 -21.18 -1.84
CA SER A 194 -0.04 -22.47 -2.43
C SER A 194 1.09 -22.93 -3.36
N SER A 195 1.63 -24.13 -3.11
CA SER A 195 2.60 -24.78 -4.00
C SER A 195 2.01 -25.14 -5.37
N ALA A 196 0.68 -25.08 -5.53
CA ALA A 196 -0.02 -25.39 -6.77
C ALA A 196 0.09 -24.27 -7.84
N THR A 197 0.54 -23.07 -7.47
CA THR A 197 0.64 -21.93 -8.39
C THR A 197 2.07 -21.38 -8.47
N ASN A 198 2.45 -20.78 -9.60
CA ASN A 198 3.77 -20.14 -9.73
C ASN A 198 3.95 -18.99 -8.74
N ILE A 199 2.89 -18.20 -8.51
CA ILE A 199 2.93 -17.11 -7.53
C ILE A 199 3.11 -17.62 -6.10
N GLY A 200 2.45 -18.72 -5.74
CA GLY A 200 2.63 -19.32 -4.42
C GLY A 200 4.00 -19.95 -4.23
N LYS A 201 4.56 -20.60 -5.26
CA LYS A 201 5.97 -21.05 -5.24
C LYS A 201 6.94 -19.89 -5.01
N LEU A 202 6.71 -18.74 -5.64
CA LEU A 202 7.54 -17.56 -5.45
C LEU A 202 7.48 -17.00 -4.02
N HIS A 203 6.27 -16.84 -3.48
CA HIS A 203 6.12 -16.35 -2.10
C HIS A 203 6.70 -17.33 -1.10
N ARG A 204 6.56 -18.65 -1.31
CA ARG A 204 7.25 -19.63 -0.47
C ARG A 204 8.77 -19.46 -0.51
N ALA A 205 9.31 -19.26 -1.70
CA ALA A 205 10.75 -19.09 -1.86
C ALA A 205 11.25 -17.85 -1.09
N HIS A 206 10.66 -16.68 -1.37
CA HIS A 206 11.17 -15.41 -0.87
C HIS A 206 10.58 -14.99 0.48
N VAL A 207 9.30 -15.23 0.75
CA VAL A 207 8.62 -14.78 1.98
C VAL A 207 8.73 -15.84 3.09
N TRP A 208 8.68 -17.13 2.77
CA TRP A 208 8.97 -18.19 3.75
C TRP A 208 10.46 -18.52 3.88
N GLY A 209 11.29 -18.08 2.93
CA GLY A 209 12.71 -18.42 2.87
C GLY A 209 12.95 -19.84 2.33
N GLN A 210 11.97 -20.46 1.67
CA GLN A 210 12.06 -21.80 1.10
C GLN A 210 12.67 -21.78 -0.32
N HIS A 211 13.73 -21.00 -0.52
CA HIS A 211 14.44 -20.88 -1.80
C HIS A 211 15.02 -22.21 -2.30
N ASN A 212 15.33 -23.11 -1.37
CA ASN A 212 15.83 -24.44 -1.66
C ASN A 212 14.97 -25.45 -0.87
N PRO A 213 14.34 -26.45 -1.50
CA PRO A 213 13.55 -27.47 -0.81
C PRO A 213 14.37 -28.30 0.17
N LEU A 214 15.71 -28.27 0.05
CA LEU A 214 16.67 -28.91 0.95
C LEU A 214 17.22 -27.97 2.04
N SER A 215 16.87 -26.68 2.02
CA SER A 215 17.32 -25.70 3.00
C SER A 215 16.22 -25.39 4.01
N THR A 216 16.49 -25.69 5.28
CA THR A 216 15.68 -25.22 6.42
C THR A 216 16.01 -23.79 6.86
N ASN A 217 16.99 -23.15 6.19
CA ASN A 217 17.45 -21.81 6.55
C ASN A 217 16.40 -20.74 6.22
N SER A 218 15.73 -20.25 7.28
CA SER A 218 14.72 -19.22 7.23
C SER A 218 15.27 -17.78 7.29
N SER A 219 16.59 -17.60 7.12
CA SER A 219 17.24 -16.27 7.20
C SER A 219 17.01 -15.42 5.94
N TYR A 220 16.54 -16.04 4.85
CA TYR A 220 16.34 -15.38 3.55
C TYR A 220 14.86 -15.04 3.32
N ARG A 221 14.22 -14.37 4.28
CA ARG A 221 12.81 -13.99 4.22
C ARG A 221 12.66 -12.53 3.86
N ALA A 222 11.95 -12.23 2.78
CA ALA A 222 11.57 -10.88 2.39
C ALA A 222 10.18 -10.52 2.95
N SER A 223 10.03 -9.28 3.42
CA SER A 223 8.73 -8.71 3.74
C SER A 223 7.92 -8.47 2.46
N CYS A 224 6.59 -8.43 2.56
CA CYS A 224 5.73 -8.10 1.41
C CYS A 224 6.15 -6.77 0.77
N SER A 225 6.46 -5.78 1.60
CA SER A 225 6.88 -4.45 1.17
C SER A 225 8.29 -4.40 0.57
N ALA A 226 9.14 -5.43 0.71
CA ALA A 226 10.44 -5.46 0.06
C ALA A 226 10.30 -5.51 -1.47
N CYS A 227 9.25 -6.19 -1.96
CA CYS A 227 8.95 -6.32 -3.39
C CYS A 227 7.79 -5.43 -3.82
N HIS A 228 6.73 -5.35 -3.02
CA HIS A 228 5.50 -4.63 -3.38
C HIS A 228 5.48 -3.19 -2.82
N ASP A 229 5.03 -2.25 -3.65
CA ASP A 229 4.62 -0.91 -3.22
C ASP A 229 3.09 -0.88 -3.11
N PRO A 230 2.54 -0.79 -1.88
CA PRO A 230 1.09 -0.86 -1.66
C PRO A 230 0.33 0.36 -2.18
N HIS A 231 1.01 1.45 -2.57
CA HIS A 231 0.35 2.58 -3.23
C HIS A 231 0.35 2.42 -4.76
N GLY A 232 1.31 1.67 -5.29
CA GLY A 232 1.46 1.41 -6.71
C GLY A 232 2.80 1.87 -7.26
N VAL A 233 3.05 1.50 -8.51
CA VAL A 233 4.27 1.90 -9.22
C VAL A 233 3.98 3.22 -9.93
N PRO A 234 4.66 4.33 -9.57
CA PRO A 234 4.44 5.58 -10.27
C PRO A 234 4.95 5.48 -11.71
N TYR A 235 4.25 6.15 -12.63
CA TYR A 235 4.64 6.17 -14.04
C TYR A 235 5.92 7.01 -14.25
N LYS A 236 7.10 6.37 -14.22
CA LYS A 236 8.41 7.03 -14.42
C LYS A 236 9.26 6.40 -15.53
N ALA A 237 10.02 7.26 -16.22
CA ALA A 237 11.14 7.04 -17.16
C ALA A 237 11.24 5.66 -17.85
N GLY A 238 10.23 5.30 -18.64
CA GLY A 238 10.31 4.14 -19.56
C GLY A 238 9.60 2.87 -19.09
N LEU A 239 8.85 2.90 -17.99
CA LEU A 239 7.95 1.80 -17.65
C LEU A 239 6.82 1.69 -18.68
N THR A 240 6.65 0.50 -19.25
CA THR A 240 5.46 0.17 -20.05
C THR A 240 4.31 -0.20 -19.10
N THR A 241 3.19 0.51 -19.27
CA THR A 241 2.10 0.71 -18.29
C THR A 241 1.22 -0.49 -17.96
N SER A 242 1.52 -1.70 -18.42
CA SER A 242 0.49 -2.75 -18.46
C SER A 242 0.75 -3.99 -17.63
N SER A 243 1.90 -4.16 -16.98
CA SER A 243 2.19 -5.46 -16.35
C SER A 243 2.88 -5.34 -14.98
N ASN A 244 3.93 -4.53 -14.84
CA ASN A 244 4.61 -4.35 -13.55
C ASN A 244 3.75 -3.63 -12.52
N ALA A 245 3.15 -2.51 -12.93
CA ALA A 245 2.28 -1.72 -12.08
C ALA A 245 0.99 -2.47 -11.70
N LEU A 246 0.58 -3.46 -12.51
CA LEU A 246 -0.54 -4.32 -12.18
C LEU A 246 -0.25 -5.27 -11.00
N HIS A 247 1.01 -5.70 -10.87
CA HIS A 247 1.43 -6.57 -9.77
C HIS A 247 2.00 -5.78 -8.58
N LEU A 248 1.97 -4.44 -8.65
CA LEU A 248 2.48 -3.54 -7.63
C LEU A 248 3.96 -3.79 -7.26
N ILE A 249 4.74 -4.40 -8.16
CA ILE A 249 6.15 -4.73 -7.88
C ILE A 249 7.01 -3.49 -8.14
N ASN A 250 7.57 -2.96 -7.05
CA ASN A 250 8.44 -1.80 -7.00
C ASN A 250 9.43 -2.01 -5.85
N PHE A 251 10.62 -2.49 -6.14
CA PHE A 251 11.53 -2.95 -5.10
C PHE A 251 11.92 -1.84 -4.13
N ASP A 252 11.97 -2.20 -2.86
CA ASP A 252 12.60 -1.39 -1.82
C ASP A 252 14.12 -1.48 -1.96
N LEU A 253 14.74 -0.36 -2.30
CA LEU A 253 16.16 -0.24 -2.57
C LEU A 253 17.02 -0.46 -1.33
N ARG A 254 16.44 -0.38 -0.12
CA ARG A 254 17.13 -0.78 1.11
C ARG A 254 17.54 -2.25 1.09
N TYR A 255 16.85 -3.08 0.29
CA TYR A 255 17.03 -4.52 0.17
C TYR A 255 17.54 -4.99 -1.19
N ALA A 256 17.04 -4.39 -2.26
CA ALA A 256 17.24 -4.91 -3.62
C ALA A 256 18.36 -4.18 -4.39
N GLY A 257 18.82 -3.02 -3.94
CA GLY A 257 19.79 -2.20 -4.66
C GLY A 257 19.21 -1.54 -5.92
N SER A 258 19.86 -0.48 -6.40
CA SER A 258 19.32 0.49 -7.37
C SER A 258 19.13 -0.02 -8.80
N GLY A 259 19.71 -1.16 -9.18
CA GLY A 259 19.55 -1.75 -10.51
C GLY A 259 18.46 -2.82 -10.59
N SER A 260 17.71 -3.04 -9.50
CA SER A 260 16.67 -4.06 -9.46
C SER A 260 15.50 -3.72 -10.37
N SER A 261 15.01 -4.72 -11.08
CA SER A 261 13.92 -4.59 -12.04
C SER A 261 13.01 -5.80 -12.03
N TYR A 262 11.79 -5.57 -12.48
CA TYR A 262 10.79 -6.60 -12.69
C TYR A 262 10.26 -6.44 -14.11
N ASP A 263 9.96 -7.55 -14.77
CA ASP A 263 9.28 -7.60 -16.06
C ASP A 263 8.15 -8.63 -15.97
N ALA A 264 6.93 -8.14 -15.87
CA ALA A 264 5.74 -8.96 -15.81
C ALA A 264 5.40 -9.64 -17.15
N SER A 265 5.91 -9.18 -18.30
CA SER A 265 5.68 -9.86 -19.58
C SER A 265 6.39 -11.20 -19.63
N THR A 266 7.63 -11.24 -19.14
CA THR A 266 8.44 -12.45 -19.01
C THR A 266 8.33 -13.09 -17.63
N SER A 267 7.57 -12.47 -16.72
CA SER A 267 7.41 -12.97 -15.36
C SER A 267 8.76 -13.18 -14.67
N SER A 268 9.65 -12.18 -14.83
CA SER A 268 11.03 -12.28 -14.40
C SER A 268 11.48 -11.06 -13.59
N CYS A 269 12.46 -11.26 -12.72
CA CYS A 269 13.06 -10.18 -11.94
C CYS A 269 14.58 -10.26 -11.93
N LEU A 270 15.21 -9.10 -11.79
CA LEU A 270 16.62 -8.90 -11.52
C LEU A 270 16.74 -8.21 -10.16
N VAL A 271 17.56 -8.76 -9.26
CA VAL A 271 17.88 -8.12 -7.99
C VAL A 271 19.39 -7.85 -7.92
N THR A 272 19.77 -6.62 -7.62
CA THR A 272 21.16 -6.16 -7.71
C THR A 272 21.82 -5.99 -6.35
N GLY A 273 22.63 -6.98 -5.95
CA GLY A 273 23.61 -6.88 -4.86
C GLY A 273 23.03 -6.42 -3.52
N THR A 274 23.89 -5.78 -2.71
CA THR A 274 23.53 -5.22 -1.41
C THR A 274 22.65 -3.99 -1.57
N GLY A 275 21.52 -3.98 -0.86
CA GLY A 275 20.65 -2.82 -0.79
C GLY A 275 21.33 -1.62 -0.12
N THR A 276 20.73 -0.45 -0.27
CA THR A 276 21.30 0.84 0.14
C THR A 276 21.48 0.99 1.65
N SER A 277 20.88 0.09 2.45
CA SER A 277 20.98 0.08 3.91
C SER A 277 21.84 -1.08 4.44
N GLY A 278 22.58 -1.78 3.58
CA GLY A 278 23.36 -2.98 3.94
C GLY A 278 22.50 -4.24 4.14
N LEU A 279 21.17 -4.13 4.08
CA LEU A 279 20.25 -5.25 3.99
C LEU A 279 20.23 -5.76 2.53
N SER A 280 20.19 -7.08 2.35
CA SER A 280 20.38 -7.69 1.03
C SER A 280 19.41 -8.84 0.84
N CYS A 281 18.58 -8.79 -0.20
CA CYS A 281 17.84 -9.99 -0.65
C CYS A 281 18.81 -11.04 -1.19
N HIS A 282 19.80 -10.59 -1.97
CA HIS A 282 20.86 -11.44 -2.52
C HIS A 282 22.23 -10.80 -2.26
N PRO A 283 23.23 -11.54 -1.76
CA PRO A 283 24.56 -10.99 -1.45
C PRO A 283 25.34 -10.58 -2.71
N THR A 284 24.93 -11.07 -3.88
CA THR A 284 25.47 -10.74 -5.20
C THR A 284 24.31 -10.42 -6.13
N THR A 285 24.59 -9.68 -7.20
CA THR A 285 23.64 -9.52 -8.30
C THR A 285 23.20 -10.88 -8.84
N THR A 286 21.90 -11.11 -8.93
CA THR A 286 21.36 -12.32 -9.55
C THR A 286 21.29 -12.15 -11.06
N GLY A 287 21.27 -13.24 -11.82
CA GLY A 287 20.77 -13.19 -13.19
C GLY A 287 19.26 -12.86 -13.21
N THR A 288 18.73 -12.53 -14.38
CA THR A 288 17.27 -12.43 -14.57
C THR A 288 16.66 -13.80 -14.31
N ALA A 289 15.86 -13.93 -13.25
CA ALA A 289 15.21 -15.17 -12.85
C ALA A 289 13.71 -15.08 -13.14
N SER A 290 13.14 -16.14 -13.72
CA SER A 290 11.69 -16.28 -13.86
C SER A 290 11.06 -16.63 -12.51
N PHE A 291 9.76 -16.34 -12.34
CA PHE A 291 8.95 -16.72 -11.18
C PHE A 291 8.93 -18.22 -10.83
N ASN A 292 9.56 -19.07 -11.66
CA ASN A 292 9.86 -20.44 -11.28
C ASN A 292 11.29 -20.52 -10.70
N PRO A 293 11.48 -20.38 -9.37
CA PRO A 293 12.77 -20.57 -8.72
C PRO A 293 13.25 -22.03 -8.73
N TYR A 294 12.46 -22.97 -9.29
CA TYR A 294 12.84 -24.37 -9.47
C TYR A 294 13.19 -24.67 -10.94
N PRO A 295 14.41 -24.36 -11.41
CA PRO A 295 14.99 -25.03 -12.57
C PRO A 295 15.84 -26.24 -12.17
N TYR A 296 15.92 -26.62 -10.88
CA TYR A 296 16.64 -27.81 -10.46
C TYR A 296 15.72 -29.04 -10.41
N PRO A 297 16.14 -30.18 -11.00
CA PRO A 297 15.37 -31.43 -11.02
C PRO A 297 15.07 -31.98 -9.63
#